data_AF-R9J7P5-F1
#
_entry.id   AF-R9J7P5-F1
#
_cell.length_a   1.000
_cell.length_b   1.000
_cell.length_c   1.000
_cell.angle_alpha   90.00
_cell.angle_beta   90.00
_cell.angle_gamma   90.00
#
_symmetry.space_group_name_H-M   'P 1'
#
loop_
_entity.id
_entity.type
_entity.pdbx_description
1 polymer ?
#
loop_
_entity_poly.entity_id
_entity_poly.type
_entity_poly.pdbx_seq_one_letter_code
_entity_poly.pdbx_strand_id
1 'polypeptide(L)'
;MELLADKIVTYIVTENSEWTELELMKMKLGVQVLFHNIFMIGLILMFAKILGIFKNSAVLFATFGILKMTAGGVHFQKSYQCLFSTGLFIFSGV
;
A
#
# COMPACT_ATOMS: atom_id res chain seq x y z
N MET A 1 -13.71 8.38 4.80
CA MET A 1 -12.66 7.51 5.37
C MET A 1 -12.14 8.04 6.71
N GLU A 2 -12.02 9.35 6.86
CA GLU A 2 -11.50 9.99 8.09
C GLU A 2 -12.29 9.63 9.36
N LEU A 3 -13.62 9.65 9.31
CA LEU A 3 -14.47 9.26 10.45
C LEU A 3 -14.34 7.79 10.86
N LEU A 4 -14.05 6.89 9.90
CA LEU A 4 -13.80 5.47 10.19
C LEU A 4 -12.40 5.26 10.75
N ALA A 5 -11.40 5.99 10.23
CA ALA A 5 -10.05 5.97 10.75
C ALA A 5 -10.00 6.49 12.20
N ASP A 6 -10.71 7.58 12.51
CA ASP A 6 -10.81 8.13 13.86
C ASP A 6 -11.46 7.15 14.84
N LYS A 7 -12.52 6.45 14.42
CA LYS A 7 -13.18 5.46 15.27
C LYS A 7 -12.28 4.27 15.58
N ILE A 8 -11.48 3.83 14.60
CA ILE A 8 -10.55 2.71 14.75
C ILE A 8 -9.35 3.12 15.62
N VAL A 9 -8.77 4.30 15.39
CA VAL A 9 -7.68 4.82 16.22
C VAL A 9 -8.14 5.01 17.66
N THR A 10 -9.32 5.59 17.87
CA THR A 10 -9.89 5.75 19.22
C THR A 10 -10.09 4.40 19.91
N TYR A 11 -10.54 3.37 19.18
CA TYR A 11 -10.68 2.01 19.72
C TYR A 11 -9.34 1.39 20.11
N ILE A 12 -8.30 1.55 19.29
CA ILE A 12 -6.94 1.02 19.53
C ILE A 12 -6.25 1.74 20.71
N VAL A 13 -6.45 3.04 20.85
CA VAL A 13 -5.80 3.86 21.89
C VAL A 13 -6.39 3.60 23.28
N THR A 14 -7.59 3.03 23.39
CA THR A 14 -8.24 2.73 24.68
C THR A 14 -7.46 1.76 25.57
N GLU A 15 -6.49 0.99 25.03
CA GLU A 15 -5.80 -0.08 25.76
C GLU A 15 -4.40 0.28 26.30
N ASN A 16 -3.79 1.41 25.96
CA ASN A 16 -2.48 1.77 26.51
C ASN A 16 -2.27 3.28 26.67
N SER A 17 -1.87 3.65 27.89
CA SER A 17 -1.37 4.95 28.31
C SER A 17 -0.07 5.35 27.57
N GLU A 18 0.08 6.66 27.33
CA GLU A 18 1.29 7.37 26.81
C GLU A 18 1.56 7.39 25.29
N TRP A 19 0.52 7.57 24.45
CA TRP A 19 0.75 7.91 23.04
C TRP A 19 0.99 9.41 22.85
N THR A 20 2.05 9.77 22.13
CA THR A 20 2.29 11.18 21.76
C THR A 20 1.31 11.60 20.66
N GLU A 21 0.92 12.88 20.62
CA GLU A 21 0.01 13.42 19.58
C GLU A 21 0.50 13.10 18.16
N LEU A 22 1.81 13.17 17.94
CA LEU A 22 2.45 12.85 16.67
C LEU A 22 2.31 11.37 16.28
N GLU A 23 2.32 10.45 17.25
CA GLU A 23 2.13 9.01 17.01
C GLU A 23 0.68 8.71 16.66
N LEU A 24 -0.25 9.38 17.33
CA LEU A 24 -1.68 9.26 17.06
C LEU A 24 -2.01 9.78 15.65
N MET A 25 -1.42 10.91 15.23
CA MET A 25 -1.56 11.41 13.86
C MET A 25 -0.97 10.44 12.82
N LYS A 26 0.22 9.88 13.07
CA LYS A 26 0.82 8.86 12.18
C LYS A 26 -0.08 7.64 12.05
N MET A 27 -0.66 7.18 13.14
CA MET A 27 -1.58 6.04 13.17
C MET A 27 -2.84 6.33 12.34
N LYS A 28 -3.47 7.50 12.55
CA LYS A 28 -4.63 7.93 11.78
C LYS A 28 -4.34 7.99 10.28
N LEU A 29 -3.22 8.56 9.89
CA LEU A 29 -2.80 8.62 8.49
C LEU A 29 -2.56 7.22 7.92
N GLY A 30 -1.87 6.35 8.66
CA GLY A 30 -1.61 4.97 8.25
C GLY A 30 -2.91 4.19 8.02
N VAL A 31 -3.85 4.29 8.95
CA VAL A 31 -5.18 3.66 8.83
C VAL A 31 -5.94 4.22 7.63
N GLN A 32 -5.95 5.54 7.44
CA GLN A 32 -6.62 6.17 6.30
C GLN A 32 -6.04 5.70 4.95
N VAL A 33 -4.72 5.66 4.82
CA VAL A 33 -4.03 5.19 3.60
C VAL A 33 -4.33 3.71 3.34
N LEU A 34 -4.35 2.89 4.39
CA LEU A 34 -4.65 1.46 4.28
C LEU A 34 -6.07 1.23 3.76
N PHE A 35 -7.07 1.89 4.36
CA PHE A 35 -8.46 1.79 3.88
C PHE A 35 -8.64 2.30 2.46
N HIS A 36 -8.00 3.42 2.12
CA HIS A 36 -8.06 3.96 0.76
C HIS A 36 -7.50 2.97 -0.27
N ASN A 37 -6.35 2.37 0.02
CA ASN A 37 -5.73 1.40 -0.87
C ASN A 37 -6.58 0.14 -1.01
N ILE A 38 -7.12 -0.41 0.08
CA ILE A 38 -8.02 -1.58 0.03
C ILE A 38 -9.23 -1.28 -0.86
N PHE A 39 -9.85 -0.12 -0.69
CA PHE A 39 -11.00 0.30 -1.50
C PHE A 39 -10.64 0.42 -2.98
N MET A 40 -9.52 1.07 -3.29
CA MET A 40 -9.05 1.23 -4.68
C MET A 40 -8.71 -0.11 -5.33
N ILE A 41 -8.02 -1.01 -4.61
CA ILE A 41 -7.72 -2.36 -5.09
C ILE A 41 -9.02 -3.11 -5.39
N GLY A 42 -9.99 -3.04 -4.48
CA GLY A 42 -11.31 -3.64 -4.66
C GLY A 42 -12.01 -3.15 -5.93
N LEU A 43 -12.01 -1.83 -6.18
CA LEU A 43 -12.57 -1.24 -7.39
C LEU A 43 -11.84 -1.71 -8.66
N ILE A 44 -10.51 -1.71 -8.67
CA ILE A 44 -9.72 -2.14 -9.82
C ILE A 44 -10.00 -3.60 -10.15
N LEU A 45 -10.05 -4.48 -9.15
CA LEU A 45 -10.36 -5.90 -9.34
C LEU A 45 -11.81 -6.12 -9.78
N MET A 46 -12.75 -5.29 -9.31
CA MET A 46 -14.14 -5.30 -9.78
C MET A 46 -14.23 -4.96 -11.26
N PHE A 47 -13.56 -3.89 -11.72
CA PHE A 47 -13.49 -3.55 -13.13
C PHE A 47 -12.79 -4.62 -13.97
N ALA A 48 -11.71 -5.21 -13.46
CA ALA A 48 -11.02 -6.31 -14.13
C ALA A 48 -11.95 -7.54 -14.32
N LYS A 49 -12.86 -7.80 -13.37
CA LYS A 49 -13.88 -8.83 -13.50
C LYS A 49 -14.90 -8.51 -14.60
N ILE A 50 -15.37 -7.26 -14.68
CA ILE A 50 -16.30 -6.81 -15.74
C ILE A 50 -15.65 -6.95 -17.13
N LEU A 51 -14.36 -6.65 -17.23
CA LEU A 51 -13.58 -6.74 -18.47
C LEU A 51 -13.10 -8.18 -18.81
N GLY A 52 -13.40 -9.17 -17.97
CA GLY A 52 -13.00 -10.57 -18.20
C GLY A 52 -11.51 -10.87 -17.96
N ILE A 53 -10.71 -9.91 -17.48
CA ILE A 53 -9.26 -10.04 -17.26
C ILE A 53 -8.87 -10.29 -15.80
N PHE A 54 -9.83 -10.64 -14.94
CA PHE A 54 -9.64 -10.78 -13.49
C PHE A 54 -8.43 -11.63 -13.08
N LYS A 55 -8.24 -12.79 -13.72
CA LYS A 55 -7.11 -13.69 -13.40
C LYS A 55 -5.76 -13.01 -13.68
N ASN A 56 -5.63 -12.36 -14.83
CA ASN A 56 -4.40 -11.67 -15.22
C ASN A 56 -4.13 -10.50 -14.29
N SER A 57 -5.15 -9.70 -13.96
CA SER A 57 -5.03 -8.57 -13.04
C SER A 57 -4.69 -9.01 -11.61
N ALA A 58 -5.22 -10.14 -11.14
CA ALA A 58 -4.92 -10.68 -9.81
C ALA A 58 -3.47 -11.18 -9.73
N VAL A 59 -2.98 -11.88 -10.76
CA VAL A 59 -1.59 -12.32 -10.84
C VAL A 59 -0.66 -11.11 -10.86
N LEU A 60 -0.94 -10.10 -11.69
CA LEU A 60 -0.15 -8.88 -11.78
C LEU A 60 -0.14 -8.10 -10.45
N PHE A 61 -1.29 -8.02 -9.78
CA PHE A 61 -1.40 -7.36 -8.49
C PHE A 61 -0.55 -8.07 -7.42
N ALA A 62 -0.60 -9.41 -7.38
CA ALA A 62 0.18 -10.20 -6.44
C ALA A 62 1.70 -10.10 -6.71
N THR A 63 2.13 -10.25 -7.96
CA THR A 63 3.56 -10.16 -8.32
C THR A 63 4.11 -8.76 -8.07
N PHE A 64 3.37 -7.71 -8.47
CA PHE A 64 3.75 -6.34 -8.18
C PHE A 64 3.77 -6.07 -6.67
N GLY A 65 2.83 -6.63 -5.90
CA GLY A 65 2.82 -6.54 -4.44
C GLY A 65 4.09 -7.13 -3.82
N ILE A 66 4.49 -8.34 -4.25
CA ILE A 66 5.71 -9.00 -3.78
C ILE A 66 6.96 -8.20 -4.17
N LEU A 67 7.03 -7.71 -5.41
CA LEU A 67 8.11 -6.84 -5.87
C LEU A 67 8.18 -5.55 -5.05
N LYS A 68 7.04 -4.93 -4.74
CA LYS A 68 7.00 -3.69 -3.96
C LYS A 68 7.38 -3.91 -2.49
N MET A 69 7.03 -5.06 -1.91
CA MET A 69 7.44 -5.44 -0.56
C MET A 69 8.95 -5.71 -0.47
N THR A 70 9.52 -6.37 -1.48
CA THR A 70 10.96 -6.65 -1.56
C THR A 70 11.79 -5.42 -1.91
N ALA A 71 11.24 -4.50 -2.70
CA ALA A 71 11.81 -3.18 -2.95
C ALA A 71 11.66 -2.20 -1.77
N GLY A 72 11.34 -2.71 -0.57
CA GLY A 72 11.06 -2.00 0.68
C GLY A 72 12.12 -0.98 1.12
N GLY A 73 12.20 0.14 0.40
CA GLY A 73 12.79 1.38 0.87
C GLY A 73 14.20 1.71 0.37
N VAL A 74 14.61 1.33 -0.83
CA VAL A 74 15.73 2.07 -1.45
C VAL A 74 15.17 3.39 -2.00
N HIS A 75 15.08 4.39 -1.13
CA HIS A 75 14.69 5.74 -1.52
C HIS A 75 15.84 6.37 -2.30
N PHE A 76 15.87 6.11 -3.60
CA PHE A 76 16.82 6.74 -4.49
C PHE A 76 16.44 8.20 -4.67
N GLN A 77 17.40 9.08 -4.36
CA GLN A 77 17.25 10.53 -4.41
C GLN A 77 16.94 11.04 -5.84
N LYS A 78 17.25 10.24 -6.88
CA LYS A 78 17.11 10.63 -8.29
C LYS A 78 16.35 9.57 -9.10
N SER A 79 15.43 10.00 -9.96
CA SER A 79 14.59 9.12 -10.79
C SER A 79 15.36 8.13 -11.67
N TYR A 80 16.56 8.48 -12.13
CA TYR A 80 17.37 7.59 -12.98
C TYR A 80 17.86 6.34 -12.22
N GLN A 81 18.08 6.44 -10.91
CA GLN A 81 18.52 5.32 -10.08
C GLN A 81 17.36 4.34 -9.81
N CYS A 82 16.14 4.85 -9.66
CA CYS A 82 14.93 4.02 -9.66
C CYS A 82 14.77 3.27 -10.99
N LEU A 83 14.95 3.97 -12.12
CA LEU A 83 14.82 3.37 -13.45
C LEU A 83 15.87 2.27 -13.67
N PHE A 84 17.12 2.53 -13.30
CA PHE A 84 18.23 1.59 -13.50
C PHE A 84 18.12 0.35 -12.60
N SER A 85 17.77 0.53 -11.32
CA SER A 85 17.59 -0.61 -10.40
C SER A 85 16.38 -1.46 -10.76
N THR A 86 15.25 -0.84 -11.11
CA THR A 86 14.05 -1.56 -11.57
C THR A 86 14.33 -2.28 -12.90
N GLY A 87 15.03 -1.62 -13.83
CA GLY A 87 15.45 -2.21 -15.09
C GLY A 87 16.34 -3.43 -14.89
N LEU A 88 17.34 -3.34 -14.01
CA LEU A 88 18.19 -4.47 -13.64
C LEU A 88 17.39 -5.62 -13.02
N PHE A 89 16.44 -5.32 -12.14
CA PHE A 89 15.58 -6.34 -11.52
C PHE A 89 14.81 -7.15 -12.58
N ILE A 90 14.16 -6.43 -13.51
CA ILE A 90 13.41 -7.02 -14.63
C ILE A 90 14.34 -7.81 -15.57
N PHE A 91 15.49 -7.26 -15.93
CA PHE A 91 16.45 -7.94 -16.82
C PHE A 91 17.12 -9.15 -16.16
N SER A 92 17.26 -9.15 -14.84
CA SER A 92 17.83 -10.28 -14.08
C SER A 92 16.86 -11.46 -13.89
N GLY A 93 15.60 -11.32 -14.36
CA GLY A 93 14.63 -12.41 -14.38
C GLY A 93 13.91 -12.65 -13.05
N VAL A 94 13.74 -11.60 -12.24
CA VAL A 94 12.92 -11.60 -11.01
C VAL A 94 11.66 -10.77 -11.23
#